data_AF-A0A7W2B8Q3-F1
#
_entry.id   AF-A0A7W2B8Q3-F1
#
_cell.length_a   1.000
_cell.length_b   1.000
_cell.length_c   1.000
_cell.angle_alpha   90.00
_cell.angle_beta   90.00
_cell.angle_gamma   90.00
#
_symmetry.space_group_name_H-M   'P 1'
#
loop_
_entity.id
_entity.type
_entity.pdbx_description
1 polymer ?
#
loop_
_entity_poly.entity_id
_entity_poly.type
_entity_poly.pdbx_seq_one_letter_code
_entity_poly.pdbx_strand_id
1 'polypeptide(L)'
;MSSSVLVGKKQTRFNPLDEVEEFMAAQEWSYHRAGFDELLVEVPGRWCDYHVSFFWQEEVNVLQLFVSLDIQISHARTDEAIRLMGLINQRLAFGHFELAEENLTPAYRYAYLLTGQSAIRSIFLEELIDFSLGECERFYPAFQFTILGDKSAAEAVEIALLDTLGEA
;
A
#
# COMPACT_ATOMS: atom_id res chain seq x y z
N MET A 1 54.00 -7.39 23.45
CA MET A 1 53.30 -6.86 22.25
C MET A 1 51.96 -7.58 22.16
N SER A 2 50.96 -7.13 22.93
CA SER A 2 49.61 -7.72 22.90
C SER A 2 48.87 -7.17 21.70
N SER A 3 48.56 -8.03 20.73
CA SER A 3 47.75 -7.67 19.57
C SER A 3 46.28 -7.67 19.99
N SER A 4 45.70 -6.47 20.08
CA SER A 4 44.26 -6.30 20.33
C SER A 4 43.50 -6.70 19.09
N VAL A 5 42.67 -7.74 19.22
CA VAL A 5 41.66 -8.11 18.24
C VAL A 5 40.71 -6.93 18.06
N LEU A 6 40.66 -6.38 16.85
CA LEU A 6 39.60 -5.46 16.45
C LEU A 6 38.31 -6.27 16.42
N VAL A 7 37.52 -6.16 17.49
CA VAL A 7 36.11 -6.56 17.49
C VAL A 7 35.45 -5.76 16.37
N GLY A 8 35.06 -6.46 15.29
CA GLY A 8 34.33 -5.86 14.19
C GLY A 8 33.09 -5.17 14.75
N LYS A 9 33.02 -3.85 14.62
CA LYS A 9 31.76 -3.12 14.79
C LYS A 9 30.76 -3.76 13.84
N LYS A 10 29.75 -4.44 14.38
CA LYS A 10 28.58 -4.88 13.63
C LYS A 10 28.01 -3.60 13.00
N GLN A 11 28.21 -3.40 11.69
CA GLN A 11 27.53 -2.34 10.97
C GLN A 11 26.03 -2.63 11.15
N THR A 12 25.36 -1.82 11.95
CA THR A 12 23.89 -1.74 11.96
C THR A 12 23.50 -1.33 10.56
N ARG A 13 23.09 -2.29 9.74
CA ARG A 13 22.61 -2.05 8.38
C ARG A 13 21.34 -1.21 8.53
N PHE A 14 21.35 -0.01 7.96
CA PHE A 14 20.19 0.88 7.98
C PHE A 14 18.98 0.15 7.40
N ASN A 15 17.89 0.07 8.16
CA ASN A 15 16.64 -0.53 7.71
C ASN A 15 15.57 0.57 7.66
N PRO A 16 15.01 0.88 6.49
CA PRO A 16 14.02 1.94 6.34
C PRO A 16 12.71 1.66 7.09
N LEU A 17 12.41 0.40 7.40
CA LEU A 17 11.22 0.07 8.20
C LEU A 17 11.33 0.55 9.64
N ASP A 18 12.55 0.80 10.15
CA ASP A 18 12.73 1.36 11.49
C ASP A 18 12.15 2.79 11.56
N GLU A 19 12.33 3.58 10.51
CA GLU A 19 11.73 4.93 10.37
C GLU A 19 10.20 4.85 10.20
N VAL A 20 9.71 3.80 9.53
CA VAL A 20 8.27 3.54 9.40
C VAL A 20 7.68 3.21 10.78
N GLU A 21 8.32 2.36 11.58
CA GLU A 21 7.88 2.07 12.96
C GLU A 21 7.85 3.33 13.83
N GLU A 22 8.90 4.16 13.77
CA GLU A 22 8.95 5.42 14.50
C GLU A 22 7.80 6.35 14.11
N PHE A 23 7.46 6.42 12.82
CA PHE A 23 6.30 7.15 12.33
C PHE A 23 4.99 6.58 12.88
N MET A 24 4.76 5.27 12.79
CA MET A 24 3.52 4.65 13.28
C MET A 24 3.34 4.83 14.79
N ALA A 25 4.43 4.70 15.56
CA ALA A 25 4.43 4.96 16.99
C ALA A 25 4.07 6.41 17.32
N ALA A 26 4.52 7.38 16.52
CA ALA A 26 4.18 8.79 16.68
C ALA A 26 2.71 9.10 16.34
N GLN A 27 2.10 8.34 15.42
CA GLN A 27 0.68 8.44 15.06
C GLN A 27 -0.25 7.63 16.00
N GLU A 28 0.32 6.91 16.98
CA GLU A 28 -0.41 5.99 17.87
C GLU A 28 -1.19 4.89 17.12
N TRP A 29 -0.71 4.52 15.92
CA TRP A 29 -1.30 3.44 15.13
C TRP A 29 -0.79 2.06 15.57
N SER A 30 -1.65 1.06 15.48
CA SER A 30 -1.27 -0.32 15.75
C SER A 30 -0.49 -0.87 14.56
N TYR A 31 0.73 -1.36 14.83
CA TYR A 31 1.60 -1.96 13.83
C TYR A 31 2.23 -3.26 14.33
N HIS A 32 2.63 -4.12 13.40
CA HIS A 32 3.29 -5.38 13.66
C HIS A 32 4.45 -5.59 12.69
N ARG A 33 5.67 -5.64 13.22
CA ARG A 33 6.88 -6.00 12.48
C ARG A 33 6.90 -7.51 12.24
N ALA A 34 6.39 -7.94 11.09
CA ALA A 34 6.29 -9.36 10.73
C ALA A 34 7.65 -10.00 10.41
N GLY A 35 8.60 -9.19 9.94
CA GLY A 35 9.93 -9.66 9.57
C GLY A 35 10.96 -8.54 9.50
N PHE A 36 12.16 -8.90 9.02
CA PHE A 36 13.20 -7.91 8.77
C PHE A 36 12.83 -6.94 7.64
N ASP A 37 12.07 -7.44 6.67
CA ASP A 37 11.68 -6.82 5.41
C ASP A 37 10.18 -6.51 5.33
N GLU A 38 9.40 -6.79 6.38
CA GLU A 38 7.94 -6.62 6.38
C GLU A 38 7.42 -5.94 7.65
N LEU A 39 6.51 -4.99 7.47
CA LEU A 39 5.78 -4.30 8.53
C LEU A 39 4.30 -4.16 8.14
N LEU A 40 3.41 -4.48 9.06
CA LEU A 40 1.96 -4.43 8.88
C LEU A 40 1.35 -3.33 9.75
N VAL A 41 0.35 -2.63 9.26
CA VAL A 41 -0.38 -1.56 9.95
C VAL A 41 -1.86 -1.67 9.65
N GLU A 42 -2.69 -1.38 10.63
CA GLU A 42 -4.13 -1.18 10.42
C GLU A 42 -4.43 0.32 10.52
N VAL A 43 -5.04 0.86 9.47
CA VAL A 43 -5.39 2.28 9.39
C VAL A 43 -6.90 2.43 9.18
N PRO A 44 -7.61 3.17 10.04
CA PRO A 44 -9.05 3.35 9.89
C PRO A 44 -9.37 4.18 8.64
N GLY A 45 -10.31 3.70 7.84
CA GLY A 45 -10.83 4.37 6.66
C GLY A 45 -12.32 4.72 6.78
N ARG A 46 -12.87 5.35 5.76
CA ARG A 46 -14.31 5.63 5.66
C ARG A 46 -15.09 4.39 5.21
N TRP A 47 -14.53 3.58 4.31
CA TRP A 47 -15.21 2.35 3.84
C TRP A 47 -14.95 1.13 4.70
N CYS A 48 -13.71 0.94 5.15
CA CYS A 48 -13.27 -0.17 5.98
C CYS A 48 -12.01 0.22 6.76
N ASP A 49 -11.62 -0.61 7.71
CA ASP A 49 -10.26 -0.57 8.25
C ASP A 49 -9.31 -1.16 7.19
N TYR A 50 -8.30 -0.39 6.79
CA TYR A 50 -7.37 -0.79 5.75
C TYR A 50 -6.17 -1.50 6.35
N HIS A 51 -5.83 -2.65 5.76
CA HIS A 51 -4.58 -3.33 6.02
C HIS A 51 -3.50 -2.74 5.10
N VAL A 52 -2.52 -2.08 5.71
CA VAL A 52 -1.38 -1.48 5.02
C VAL A 52 -0.13 -2.30 5.33
N SER A 53 0.54 -2.77 4.29
CA SER A 53 1.78 -3.54 4.41
C SER A 53 2.94 -2.80 3.75
N PHE A 54 4.05 -2.72 4.45
CA PHE A 54 5.31 -2.22 3.94
C PHE A 54 6.28 -3.38 3.71
N PHE A 55 6.84 -3.46 2.51
CA PHE A 55 7.88 -4.43 2.16
C PHE A 55 9.15 -3.72 1.70
N TRP A 56 10.27 -3.98 2.37
CA TRP A 56 11.56 -3.47 1.97
C TRP A 56 12.39 -4.54 1.24
N GLN A 57 12.60 -4.31 -0.05
CA GLN A 57 13.46 -5.14 -0.88
C GLN A 57 14.89 -4.60 -0.84
N GLU A 58 15.70 -5.18 0.03
CA GLU A 58 17.06 -4.72 0.32
C GLU A 58 18.00 -4.77 -0.90
N GLU A 59 17.86 -5.78 -1.76
CA GLU A 59 18.73 -6.02 -2.92
C GLU A 59 18.66 -4.90 -3.96
N VAL A 60 17.48 -4.31 -4.12
CA VAL A 60 17.20 -3.22 -5.07
C VAL A 60 16.92 -1.89 -4.37
N ASN A 61 16.95 -1.89 -3.04
CA ASN A 61 16.66 -0.76 -2.17
C ASN A 61 15.32 -0.08 -2.49
N VAL A 62 14.25 -0.89 -2.59
CA VAL A 62 12.89 -0.41 -2.87
C VAL A 62 12.03 -0.64 -1.65
N LEU A 63 11.34 0.41 -1.17
CA LEU A 63 10.25 0.28 -0.23
C LEU A 63 8.93 0.20 -1.00
N GLN A 64 8.13 -0.81 -0.72
CA GLN A 64 6.80 -1.00 -1.29
C GLN A 64 5.77 -0.80 -0.21
N LEU A 65 4.68 -0.14 -0.56
CA LEU A 65 3.47 -0.01 0.24
C LEU A 65 2.35 -0.73 -0.51
N PHE A 66 1.59 -1.54 0.23
CA PHE A 66 0.38 -2.19 -0.24
C PHE A 66 -0.78 -1.77 0.66
N VAL A 67 -1.91 -1.39 0.07
CA VAL A 67 -3.17 -1.17 0.78
C VAL A 67 -4.18 -2.17 0.26
N SER A 68 -4.53 -3.17 1.08
CA SER A 68 -5.55 -4.15 0.71
C SER A 68 -6.95 -3.58 0.95
N LEU A 69 -7.84 -3.77 -0.03
CA LEU A 69 -9.26 -3.48 0.15
C LEU A 69 -9.91 -4.66 0.87
N ASP A 70 -10.87 -4.42 1.77
CA ASP A 70 -11.67 -5.49 2.38
C ASP A 70 -12.76 -5.99 1.41
N ILE A 71 -12.32 -6.49 0.25
CA ILE A 71 -13.17 -6.99 -0.82
C ILE A 71 -12.57 -8.26 -1.39
N GLN A 72 -13.30 -9.37 -1.27
CA GLN A 72 -12.91 -10.63 -1.89
C GLN A 72 -13.59 -10.82 -3.24
N ILE A 73 -12.80 -10.95 -4.31
CA ILE A 73 -13.31 -11.20 -5.65
C ILE A 73 -13.62 -12.69 -5.82
N SER A 74 -14.82 -12.99 -6.34
CA SER A 74 -15.13 -14.36 -6.78
C SER A 74 -14.39 -14.70 -8.07
N HIS A 75 -14.00 -15.97 -8.24
CA HIS A 75 -13.37 -16.44 -9.48
C HIS A 75 -14.16 -16.12 -10.75
N ALA A 76 -15.49 -16.07 -10.67
CA ALA A 76 -16.35 -15.74 -11.82
C ALA A 76 -16.27 -14.27 -12.25
N ARG A 77 -15.78 -13.38 -11.38
CA ARG A 77 -15.65 -11.94 -11.63
C ARG A 77 -14.19 -11.49 -11.78
N THR A 78 -13.22 -12.39 -11.69
CA THR A 78 -11.79 -12.07 -11.79
C THR A 78 -11.45 -11.30 -13.06
N ASP A 79 -11.94 -11.74 -14.23
CA ASP A 79 -11.66 -11.06 -15.50
C ASP A 79 -12.20 -9.63 -15.54
N GLU A 80 -13.42 -9.41 -15.02
CA GLU A 80 -14.04 -8.09 -14.97
C GLU A 80 -13.34 -7.19 -13.95
N ALA A 81 -12.88 -7.75 -12.82
CA ALA A 81 -12.10 -7.02 -11.82
C ALA A 81 -10.72 -6.60 -12.37
N ILE A 82 -10.01 -7.49 -13.09
CA ILE A 82 -8.75 -7.16 -13.76
C ILE A 82 -8.97 -6.04 -14.78
N ARG A 83 -10.07 -6.12 -15.54
CA ARG A 83 -10.45 -5.06 -16.48
C ARG A 83 -10.73 -3.73 -15.77
N LEU A 84 -11.44 -3.76 -14.65
CA LEU A 84 -11.68 -2.59 -13.80
C LEU A 84 -10.36 -1.95 -13.34
N MET A 85 -9.45 -2.75 -12.77
CA MET A 85 -8.14 -2.27 -12.34
C MET A 85 -7.36 -1.66 -13.52
N GLY A 86 -7.40 -2.27 -14.70
CA GLY A 86 -6.78 -1.71 -15.91
C GLY A 86 -7.33 -0.33 -16.31
N LEU A 87 -8.63 -0.08 -16.10
CA LEU A 87 -9.26 1.23 -16.36
C LEU A 87 -8.94 2.26 -15.28
N ILE A 88 -8.90 1.83 -14.01
CA ILE A 88 -8.52 2.68 -12.87
C ILE A 88 -7.05 3.09 -13.00
N ASN A 89 -6.15 2.16 -13.30
CA ASN A 89 -4.70 2.40 -13.39
C ASN A 89 -4.33 3.43 -14.45
N GLN A 90 -5.13 3.57 -15.52
CA GLN A 90 -4.94 4.63 -16.52
C GLN A 90 -5.23 6.04 -15.99
N ARG A 91 -5.92 6.15 -14.85
CA ARG A 91 -6.33 7.41 -14.22
C ARG A 91 -5.50 7.76 -12.98
N LEU A 92 -4.65 6.84 -12.52
CA LEU A 92 -3.77 7.06 -11.38
C LEU A 92 -2.55 7.87 -11.80
N ALA A 93 -2.17 8.84 -10.94
CA ALA A 93 -0.90 9.55 -11.11
C ALA A 93 0.30 8.70 -10.64
N PHE A 94 0.10 7.93 -9.58
CA PHE A 94 1.13 7.09 -8.97
C PHE A 94 0.56 5.76 -8.51
N GLY A 95 1.44 4.76 -8.41
CA GLY A 95 1.08 3.40 -8.03
C GLY A 95 0.13 2.73 -9.02
N HIS A 96 -0.44 1.60 -8.61
CA HIS A 96 -1.43 0.86 -9.39
C HIS A 96 -2.22 -0.08 -8.48
N PHE A 97 -3.43 -0.42 -8.89
CA PHE A 97 -4.16 -1.56 -8.34
C PHE A 97 -3.72 -2.87 -8.99
N GLU A 98 -3.57 -3.89 -8.18
CA GLU A 98 -3.32 -5.27 -8.57
C GLU A 98 -4.23 -6.22 -7.77
N LEU A 99 -4.31 -7.48 -8.23
CA LEU A 99 -5.06 -8.53 -7.56
C LEU A 99 -4.08 -9.45 -6.84
N ALA A 100 -4.19 -9.55 -5.52
CA ALA A 100 -3.43 -10.54 -4.76
C ALA A 100 -3.91 -11.95 -5.12
N GLU A 101 -3.02 -12.78 -5.69
CA GLU A 101 -3.38 -14.12 -6.19
C GLU A 101 -3.84 -15.06 -5.07
N GLU A 102 -3.32 -14.89 -3.86
CA GLU A 102 -3.54 -15.79 -2.74
C GLU A 102 -4.98 -15.77 -2.22
N ASN A 103 -5.63 -14.61 -2.26
CA ASN A 103 -6.95 -14.37 -1.67
C ASN A 103 -7.93 -13.65 -2.61
N LEU A 104 -7.54 -13.37 -3.86
CA LEU A 104 -8.32 -12.59 -4.84
C LEU A 104 -8.80 -11.25 -4.28
N THR A 105 -7.94 -10.59 -3.51
CA THR A 105 -8.24 -9.29 -2.90
C THR A 105 -7.55 -8.18 -3.69
N PRO A 106 -8.27 -7.12 -4.11
CA PRO A 106 -7.64 -5.94 -4.70
C PRO A 106 -6.70 -5.27 -3.71
N ALA A 107 -5.52 -4.88 -4.18
CA ALA A 107 -4.59 -4.09 -3.41
C ALA A 107 -4.05 -2.93 -4.26
N TYR A 108 -3.93 -1.75 -3.65
CA TYR A 108 -3.17 -0.66 -4.23
C TYR A 108 -1.70 -0.84 -3.86
N ARG A 109 -0.80 -0.77 -4.84
CA ARG A 109 0.63 -0.90 -4.66
C ARG A 109 1.35 0.36 -5.10
N TYR A 110 2.20 0.86 -4.21
CA TYR A 110 3.17 1.92 -4.49
C TYR A 110 4.59 1.40 -4.25
N ALA A 111 5.50 1.67 -5.18
CA ALA A 111 6.92 1.32 -5.02
C ALA A 111 7.78 2.59 -5.05
N TYR A 112 8.60 2.76 -4.03
CA TYR A 112 9.50 3.89 -3.87
C TYR A 112 10.96 3.42 -3.87
N LEU A 113 11.74 3.90 -4.84
CA LEU A 113 13.18 3.63 -4.88
C LEU A 113 13.90 4.53 -3.87
N LEU A 114 14.52 3.92 -2.87
CA LEU A 114 15.30 4.62 -1.86
C LEU A 114 16.65 5.01 -2.46
N THR A 115 16.94 6.32 -2.49
CA THR A 115 18.21 6.84 -3.03
C THR A 115 19.15 7.29 -1.92
N GLY A 116 20.42 6.91 -2.05
CA GLY A 116 21.46 7.20 -1.05
C GLY A 116 21.26 6.46 0.27
N GLN A 117 21.94 6.91 1.32
CA GLN A 117 21.74 6.48 2.71
C GLN A 117 20.68 7.35 3.40
N SER A 118 19.65 7.81 2.66
CA SER A 118 18.70 8.77 3.21
C SER A 118 17.61 8.07 4.02
N ALA A 119 17.40 8.59 5.23
CA ALA A 119 16.25 8.27 6.05
C ALA A 119 14.97 8.68 5.32
N ILE A 120 13.95 7.84 5.40
CA ILE A 120 12.62 8.21 4.90
C ILE A 120 12.09 9.28 5.84
N ARG A 121 11.77 10.45 5.32
CA ARG A 121 11.23 11.53 6.15
C ARG A 121 9.79 11.19 6.57
N SER A 122 9.45 11.43 7.83
CA SER A 122 8.09 11.25 8.35
C SER A 122 7.01 11.96 7.52
N ILE A 123 7.27 13.19 7.05
CA ILE A 123 6.33 13.91 6.17
C ILE A 123 6.03 13.14 4.88
N PHE A 124 7.04 12.45 4.33
CA PHE A 124 6.86 11.70 3.10
C PHE A 124 6.07 10.42 3.36
N LEU A 125 6.26 9.77 4.51
CA LEU A 125 5.44 8.62 4.90
C LEU A 125 3.98 9.01 5.08
N GLU A 126 3.72 10.12 5.75
CA GLU A 126 2.37 10.69 5.91
C GLU A 126 1.73 10.96 4.54
N GLU A 127 2.39 11.73 3.68
CA GLU A 127 1.89 12.02 2.33
C GLU A 127 1.68 10.74 1.49
N LEU A 128 2.58 9.76 1.60
CA LEU A 128 2.48 8.49 0.89
C LEU A 128 1.27 7.68 1.34
N ILE A 129 1.06 7.55 2.65
CA ILE A 129 -0.05 6.80 3.24
C ILE A 129 -1.38 7.48 2.91
N ASP A 130 -1.48 8.79 3.15
CA ASP A 130 -2.69 9.57 2.87
C ASP A 130 -3.07 9.51 1.39
N PHE A 131 -2.09 9.66 0.50
CA PHE A 131 -2.32 9.53 -0.95
C PHE A 131 -2.81 8.13 -1.32
N SER A 132 -2.16 7.09 -0.82
CA SER A 132 -2.50 5.69 -1.14
C SER A 132 -3.90 5.33 -0.64
N LEU A 133 -4.23 5.71 0.59
CA LEU A 133 -5.56 5.53 1.16
C LEU A 133 -6.60 6.35 0.41
N GLY A 134 -6.29 7.58 0.00
CA GLY A 134 -7.16 8.42 -0.81
C GLY A 134 -7.56 7.79 -2.14
N GLU A 135 -6.62 7.15 -2.85
CA GLU A 135 -6.92 6.41 -4.08
C GLU A 135 -7.77 5.15 -3.81
N CYS A 136 -7.49 4.42 -2.71
CA CYS A 136 -8.33 3.30 -2.28
C CYS A 136 -9.76 3.73 -1.96
N GLU A 137 -9.92 4.82 -1.20
CA GLU A 137 -11.19 5.41 -0.81
C GLU A 137 -12.02 5.87 -2.02
N ARG A 138 -11.33 6.49 -2.98
CA ARG A 138 -11.93 6.99 -4.23
C ARG A 138 -12.49 5.88 -5.10
N PHE A 139 -11.75 4.77 -5.22
CA PHE A 139 -12.12 3.69 -6.15
C PHE A 139 -12.83 2.51 -5.48
N TYR A 140 -12.95 2.49 -4.14
CA TYR A 140 -13.68 1.46 -3.40
C TYR A 140 -15.10 1.19 -3.95
N PRO A 141 -15.93 2.21 -4.27
CA PRO A 141 -17.27 1.98 -4.81
C PRO A 141 -17.24 1.28 -6.16
N ALA A 142 -16.24 1.55 -7.01
CA ALA A 142 -16.13 0.88 -8.30
C ALA A 142 -15.93 -0.63 -8.12
N PHE A 143 -15.06 -1.03 -7.18
CA PHE A 143 -14.87 -2.43 -6.84
C PHE A 143 -16.16 -3.06 -6.30
N GLN A 144 -16.86 -2.39 -5.38
CA GLN A 144 -18.14 -2.89 -4.87
C GLN A 144 -19.18 -3.09 -5.99
N PHE A 145 -19.33 -2.11 -6.89
CA PHE A 145 -20.31 -2.19 -7.97
C PHE A 145 -20.02 -3.27 -9.02
N THR A 146 -18.74 -3.51 -9.31
CA THR A 146 -18.33 -4.57 -10.25
C THR A 146 -18.39 -5.96 -9.63
N ILE A 147 -18.08 -6.09 -8.34
CA ILE A 147 -17.92 -7.39 -7.68
C ILE A 147 -19.23 -7.87 -7.04
N LEU A 148 -19.92 -6.99 -6.32
CA LEU A 148 -21.19 -7.29 -5.65
C LEU A 148 -22.40 -6.97 -6.54
N GLY A 149 -22.22 -6.12 -7.55
CA GLY A 149 -23.26 -5.73 -8.49
C GLY A 149 -23.18 -6.45 -9.84
N ASP A 150 -24.01 -5.98 -10.78
CA ASP A 150 -24.05 -6.42 -12.17
C ASP A 150 -23.48 -5.38 -13.15
N LYS A 151 -22.71 -4.41 -12.64
CA LYS A 151 -22.14 -3.35 -13.48
C LYS A 151 -20.88 -3.82 -14.18
N SER A 152 -20.72 -3.41 -15.43
CA SER A 152 -19.43 -3.56 -16.11
C SER A 152 -18.37 -2.66 -15.48
N ALA A 153 -17.11 -3.03 -15.65
CA ALA A 153 -15.94 -2.25 -15.23
C ALA A 153 -16.00 -0.81 -15.73
N ALA A 154 -16.45 -0.60 -16.97
CA ALA A 154 -16.56 0.75 -17.55
C ALA A 154 -17.62 1.59 -16.82
N GLU A 155 -18.80 1.03 -16.55
CA GLU A 155 -19.86 1.74 -15.81
C GLU A 155 -19.46 2.01 -14.37
N ALA A 156 -18.79 1.06 -13.72
CA ALA A 156 -18.36 1.20 -12.33
C ALA A 156 -17.33 2.33 -12.14
N VAL A 157 -16.38 2.49 -13.07
CA VAL A 157 -15.41 3.59 -13.04
C VAL A 157 -16.11 4.93 -13.19
N GLU A 158 -17.03 5.07 -14.14
CA GLU A 158 -17.74 6.34 -14.36
C GLU A 158 -18.56 6.73 -13.14
N ILE A 159 -19.19 5.77 -12.45
CA ILE A 159 -19.94 6.04 -11.22
C ILE A 159 -19.02 6.49 -10.08
N ALA A 160 -17.90 5.81 -9.86
CA ALA A 160 -16.95 6.21 -8.83
C ALA A 160 -16.37 7.61 -9.05
N LEU A 161 -16.24 8.05 -10.30
CA LEU A 161 -15.81 9.41 -10.64
C LEU A 161 -16.90 10.46 -10.37
N LEU A 162 -18.18 10.09 -10.41
CA LEU A 162 -19.30 11.00 -10.15
C LEU A 162 -19.49 11.25 -8.65
N ASP A 163 -19.33 10.23 -7.81
CA ASP A 163 -19.47 10.38 -6.34
C ASP A 163 -18.34 11.23 -5.73
N THR A 164 -17.16 11.32 -6.37
CA THR A 164 -16.10 12.26 -5.95
C THR A 164 -16.41 13.74 -6.19
N LEU A 165 -17.51 14.07 -6.89
CA LEU A 165 -17.99 15.46 -7.04
C LEU A 165 -19.06 15.84 -6.00
N GLY A 166 -19.45 14.91 -5.12
CA GLY A 166 -20.51 15.08 -4.11
C GLY A 166 -20.02 15.55 -2.73
N GLU A 167 -18.71 15.59 -2.49
CA GLU A 167 -18.10 16.11 -1.25
C GLU A 167 -17.16 17.27 -1.61
N ALA A 168 -17.74 18.46 -1.76
CA ALA A 168 -17.04 19.75 -1.86
C ALA A 168 -17.64 20.76 -0.88
#